data_AF-A0A395IHL3-F1
#
_entry.id   AF-A0A395IHL3-F1
#
_cell.length_a   1.000
_cell.length_b   1.000
_cell.length_c   1.000
_cell.angle_alpha   90.00
_cell.angle_beta   90.00
_cell.angle_gamma   90.00
#
_symmetry.space_group_name_H-M   'P 1'
#
loop_
_entity.id
_entity.type
_entity.pdbx_description
1 polymer ?
#
loop_
_entity_poly.entity_id
_entity_poly.type
_entity_poly.pdbx_seq_one_letter_code
_entity_poly.pdbx_strand_id
1 'polypeptide(L)'
;MNFHFSVRFGNSVMAECSRISTEVADQKKSDFIGSISHELRSPLHGVLASAEILGDLSLPNLAQELVETIDSCGRTLLDTINHILDFFENQ
;
A
#
# COMPACT_ATOMS: atom_id res chain seq x y z
N MET A 1 -39.85 -18.16 -28.73
CA MET A 1 -38.87 -18.82 -27.84
C MET A 1 -37.44 -18.27 -27.97
N ASN A 2 -36.97 -17.83 -29.16
CA ASN A 2 -35.56 -17.43 -29.36
C ASN A 2 -35.15 -16.04 -28.82
N PHE A 3 -36.06 -15.05 -28.79
CA PHE A 3 -35.72 -13.68 -28.39
C PHE A 3 -35.29 -13.58 -26.91
N HIS A 4 -36.01 -14.26 -26.02
CA HIS A 4 -35.72 -14.26 -24.58
C HIS A 4 -34.38 -14.93 -24.24
N PHE A 5 -34.01 -15.98 -24.98
CA PHE A 5 -32.70 -16.63 -24.85
C PHE A 5 -31.57 -15.68 -25.26
N SER A 6 -31.70 -15.01 -26.41
CA SER A 6 -30.68 -14.08 -26.90
C SER A 6 -30.44 -12.91 -25.95
N VAL A 7 -31.51 -12.35 -25.35
CA VAL A 7 -31.39 -11.27 -24.36
C VAL A 7 -30.76 -11.77 -23.06
N ARG A 8 -31.17 -12.94 -22.56
CA ARG A 8 -30.56 -13.54 -21.36
C ARG A 8 -29.09 -13.87 -21.55
N PHE A 9 -28.74 -14.42 -22.70
CA PHE A 9 -27.35 -14.71 -23.06
C PHE A 9 -26.54 -13.42 -23.12
N GLY A 10 -27.05 -12.38 -23.79
CA GLY A 10 -26.42 -11.06 -23.84
C GLY A 10 -26.17 -10.47 -22.45
N ASN A 11 -27.18 -10.52 -21.57
CA ASN A 11 -27.05 -10.05 -20.18
C ASN A 11 -26.02 -10.85 -19.39
N SER A 12 -25.94 -12.17 -19.57
CA SER A 12 -24.94 -13.02 -18.91
C SER A 12 -23.53 -12.69 -19.37
N VAL A 13 -23.33 -12.49 -20.68
CA VAL A 13 -22.03 -12.09 -21.24
C VAL A 13 -21.63 -10.71 -20.74
N MET A 14 -22.57 -9.75 -20.69
CA MET A 14 -22.31 -8.41 -20.17
C MET A 14 -21.94 -8.42 -18.68
N ALA A 15 -22.64 -9.21 -17.88
CA ALA A 15 -22.34 -9.36 -16.45
C ALA A 15 -20.93 -9.95 -16.25
N GLU A 16 -20.56 -10.94 -17.06
CA GLU A 16 -19.24 -11.56 -16.98
C GLU A 16 -18.13 -10.62 -17.46
N CYS A 17 -18.33 -9.90 -18.56
CA CYS A 17 -17.41 -8.85 -19.01
C CYS A 17 -17.23 -7.76 -17.94
N SER A 18 -18.31 -7.36 -17.26
CA SER A 18 -18.25 -6.39 -16.17
C SER A 18 -17.46 -6.94 -14.98
N ARG A 19 -17.67 -8.20 -14.60
CA ARG A 19 -16.93 -8.87 -13.52
C ARG A 19 -15.43 -8.89 -13.81
N ILE A 20 -15.05 -9.35 -15.01
CA ILE A 20 -13.64 -9.40 -15.45
C ILE A 20 -13.02 -8.00 -15.47
N SER A 21 -13.76 -6.99 -15.94
CA SER A 21 -13.26 -5.60 -15.96
C SER A 21 -12.98 -5.07 -14.56
N THR A 22 -13.84 -5.38 -13.59
CA THR A 22 -13.63 -5.00 -12.18
C THR A 22 -12.43 -5.71 -11.60
N GLU A 23 -12.29 -7.03 -11.79
CA GLU A 23 -11.16 -7.81 -11.28
C GLU A 23 -9.82 -7.32 -11.84
N VAL A 24 -9.76 -6.98 -13.13
CA VAL A 24 -8.55 -6.41 -13.73
C VAL A 24 -8.23 -5.03 -13.15
N ALA A 25 -9.24 -4.21 -12.86
CA ALA A 25 -9.02 -2.90 -12.24
C ALA A 25 -8.52 -3.03 -10.80
N ASP A 26 -9.09 -3.95 -10.02
CA ASP A 26 -8.68 -4.21 -8.64
C ASP A 26 -7.26 -4.79 -8.58
N GLN A 27 -6.93 -5.73 -9.47
CA GLN A 27 -5.57 -6.27 -9.56
C GLN A 27 -4.54 -5.17 -9.86
N LYS A 28 -4.80 -4.31 -10.85
CA LYS A 28 -3.90 -3.19 -11.18
C LYS A 28 -3.69 -2.23 -10.01
N LYS A 29 -4.74 -2.02 -9.20
CA LYS A 29 -4.66 -1.19 -8.02
C LYS A 29 -3.79 -1.85 -6.94
N SER A 30 -3.97 -3.15 -6.70
CA SER A 30 -3.15 -3.91 -5.76
C SER A 30 -1.67 -3.90 -6.18
N ASP A 31 -1.39 -4.20 -7.46
CA ASP A 31 -0.04 -4.17 -8.02
C ASP A 31 0.64 -2.80 -7.85
N PHE A 32 -0.11 -1.72 -8.12
CA PHE A 32 0.40 -0.35 -7.97
C PHE A 32 0.75 -0.04 -6.51
N ILE A 33 -0.13 -0.37 -5.55
CA ILE A 33 0.11 -0.14 -4.13
C ILE A 33 1.26 -1.00 -3.62
N GLY A 34 1.35 -2.27 -4.03
CA GLY A 34 2.47 -3.15 -3.71
C GLY A 34 3.81 -2.56 -4.15
N SER A 35 3.88 -2.09 -5.41
CA SER A 35 5.09 -1.46 -5.96
C SER A 35 5.52 -0.23 -5.15
N ILE A 36 4.60 0.70 -4.88
CA ILE A 36 4.91 1.93 -4.13
C ILE A 36 5.33 1.60 -2.69
N SER A 37 4.65 0.66 -2.03
CA SER A 37 5.01 0.23 -0.67
C SER A 37 6.42 -0.36 -0.61
N HIS A 38 6.81 -1.17 -1.60
CA HIS A 38 8.17 -1.70 -1.70
C HIS A 38 9.22 -0.60 -1.93
N GLU A 39 8.91 0.37 -2.80
CA GLU A 39 9.81 1.50 -3.08
C GLU A 39 9.97 2.44 -1.89
N LEU A 40 8.92 2.65 -1.08
CA LEU A 40 8.95 3.49 0.12
C LEU A 40 9.67 2.82 1.30
N ARG A 41 9.63 1.49 1.39
CA ARG A 41 10.25 0.75 2.50
C ARG A 41 11.75 1.00 2.60
N SER A 42 12.46 1.03 1.48
CA SER A 42 13.92 1.23 1.42
C SER A 42 14.36 2.62 1.96
N PRO A 43 13.87 3.76 1.44
CA PRO A 43 14.24 5.07 1.96
C PRO A 43 13.81 5.25 3.43
N LEU A 44 12.66 4.69 3.84
CA LEU A 44 12.21 4.78 5.23
C LEU A 44 13.13 4.03 6.20
N HIS A 45 13.59 2.82 5.82
CA HIS A 45 14.64 2.13 6.60
C HIS A 45 15.94 2.93 6.64
N GLY A 46 16.30 3.62 5.56
CA GLY A 46 17.47 4.52 5.56
C GLY A 46 17.32 5.69 6.54
N VAL A 47 16.13 6.30 6.62
CA VAL A 47 15.81 7.36 7.58
C VAL A 47 15.87 6.83 9.01
N LEU A 48 15.25 5.68 9.29
CA LEU A 48 15.25 5.06 10.62
C LEU A 48 16.65 4.66 11.07
N ALA A 49 17.44 4.03 10.20
CA ALA A 49 18.83 3.69 10.50
C ALA A 49 19.68 4.96 10.75
N SER A 50 19.43 6.03 10.01
CA SER A 50 20.11 7.31 10.24
C SER A 50 19.73 7.92 11.59
N ALA A 51 18.44 7.86 11.97
CA ALA A 51 17.96 8.31 13.27
C ALA A 51 18.55 7.48 14.42
N GLU A 52 18.63 6.15 14.26
CA GLU A 52 19.24 5.24 15.22
C GLU A 52 20.72 5.57 15.45
N ILE A 53 21.51 5.72 14.37
CA ILE A 53 22.93 6.11 14.46
C ILE A 53 23.09 7.49 15.11
N LEU A 54 22.23 8.45 14.78
CA LEU A 54 22.26 9.78 15.40
C LEU A 54 21.93 9.72 16.90
N GLY A 55 21.01 8.84 17.30
CA GLY A 55 20.61 8.64 18.69
C GLY A 55 21.73 8.12 19.60
N ASP A 56 22.70 7.40 19.03
CA ASP A 56 23.89 6.89 19.74
C ASP A 56 24.97 7.96 19.99
N LEU A 57 24.84 9.14 19.38
CA LEU A 57 25.79 10.24 19.53
C LEU A 57 25.47 11.11 20.75
N SER A 58 26.48 11.78 21.29
CA SER A 58 26.28 12.79 22.33
C SER A 58 25.73 14.08 21.69
N LEU A 59 24.41 14.25 21.74
CA LEU A 59 23.69 15.39 21.16
C LEU A 59 23.21 16.38 22.24
N PRO A 60 23.05 17.68 21.89
CA PRO A 60 22.27 18.61 22.72
C PRO A 60 20.81 18.15 22.86
N ASN A 61 20.16 18.42 23.99
CA ASN A 61 18.80 17.96 24.31
C ASN A 61 17.79 18.16 23.16
N LEU A 62 17.78 19.33 22.52
CA LEU A 62 16.86 19.62 21.41
C LEU A 62 17.09 18.70 20.21
N ALA A 63 18.35 18.37 19.90
CA ALA A 63 18.65 17.46 18.79
C ALA A 63 18.26 16.02 19.13
N GLN A 64 18.41 15.60 20.39
CA GLN A 64 17.93 14.30 20.87
C GLN A 64 16.40 14.17 20.68
N GLU A 65 15.63 15.17 21.12
CA GLU A 65 14.16 15.19 20.97
C GLU A 65 13.73 15.13 19.49
N LEU A 66 14.47 15.82 18.61
CA LEU A 66 14.21 15.77 17.17
C LEU A 66 14.49 14.38 16.59
N VAL A 67 15.58 13.72 17.01
CA VAL A 67 15.90 12.35 16.59
C VAL A 67 14.81 11.36 17.04
N GLU A 68 14.37 11.45 18.30
CA GLU A 68 13.27 10.63 18.83
C GLU A 68 11.96 10.86 18.06
N THR A 69 11.68 12.11 17.70
CA THR A 69 10.52 12.45 16.87
C THR A 69 10.62 11.83 15.48
N ILE A 70 11.79 11.89 14.84
CA ILE A 70 12.01 11.28 13.52
C ILE A 70 11.82 9.77 13.58
N ASP A 71 12.37 9.08 14.59
CA ASP A 71 12.22 7.64 14.77
C ASP A 71 10.74 7.26 14.98
N SER A 72 10.04 7.94 15.89
CA SER A 72 8.62 7.69 16.19
C SER A 72 7.73 7.91 14.95
N CYS A 73 7.92 9.01 14.23
CA CYS A 73 7.20 9.28 12.99
C CYS A 73 7.53 8.25 11.90
N GLY A 74 8.80 7.87 11.77
CA GLY A 74 9.24 6.88 10.79
C GLY A 74 8.63 5.50 11.03
N ARG A 75 8.57 5.05 12.29
CA ARG A 75 7.92 3.78 12.67
C ARG A 75 6.42 3.82 12.42
N THR A 76 5.75 4.90 12.81
CA THR A 76 4.32 5.10 12.56
C THR A 76 3.99 5.05 11.06
N LEU A 77 4.84 5.67 10.23
CA LEU A 77 4.69 5.62 8.78
C LEU A 77 4.90 4.21 8.23
N LEU A 78 5.90 3.48 8.73
CA LEU A 78 6.16 2.10 8.32
C LEU A 78 4.97 1.20 8.62
N ASP A 79 4.40 1.31 9.82
CA ASP A 79 3.21 0.57 10.24
C ASP A 79 2.01 0.91 9.36
N THR A 80 1.84 2.20 9.02
CA THR A 80 0.78 2.66 8.12
C THR A 80 0.93 2.06 6.71
N ILE A 81 2.15 2.04 6.17
CA ILE A 81 2.44 1.43 4.87
C ILE A 81 2.14 -0.07 4.90
N ASN A 82 2.55 -0.77 5.98
CA ASN A 82 2.28 -2.20 6.14
C ASN A 82 0.77 -2.48 6.22
N HIS A 83 0.01 -1.71 7.00
CA HIS A 83 -1.45 -1.87 7.06
C HIS A 83 -2.14 -1.64 5.72
N ILE A 84 -1.66 -0.66 4.93
CA ILE A 84 -2.18 -0.43 3.58
C ILE A 84 -1.88 -1.64 2.70
N LEU A 85 -0.64 -2.14 2.71
CA LEU A 85 -0.24 -3.31 1.93
C LEU A 85 -1.08 -4.54 2.30
N ASP A 86 -1.23 -4.83 3.59
CA ASP A 86 -2.03 -5.95 4.10
C ASP A 86 -3.49 -5.86 3.65
N PHE A 87 -4.06 -4.65 3.57
CA PHE A 87 -5.42 -4.45 3.06
C PHE A 87 -5.56 -4.80 1.58
N PHE A 88 -4.54 -4.57 0.77
CA PHE A 88 -4.56 -4.84 -0.68
C PHE A 88 -4.08 -6.26 -1.05
N GLU A 89 -3.31 -6.92 -0.19
CA GLU A 89 -2.89 -8.32 -0.37
C GLU A 89 -3.93 -9.34 0.13
N ASN A 90 -4.76 -8.96 1.12
CA ASN A 90 -5.76 -9.84 1.74
C ASN A 90 -7.20 -9.57 1.28
N GLN A 91 -7.42 -8.82 0.19
CA GLN A 91 -8.72 -8.68 -0.49
C GLN A 91 -8.76 -9.43 -1.82
#